data_AF-M7PDH6-F1
#
_entry.id   AF-M7PDH6-F1
#
_cell.length_a   1.000
_cell.length_b   1.000
_cell.length_c   1.000
_cell.angle_alpha   90.00
_cell.angle_beta   90.00
_cell.angle_gamma   90.00
#
_symmetry.space_group_name_H-M   'P 1'
#
loop_
_entity.id
_entity.type
_entity.pdbx_description
1 polymer ?
#
loop_
_entity_poly.entity_id
_entity_poly.type
_entity_poly.pdbx_seq_one_letter_code
_entity_poly.pdbx_strand_id
1 'polypeptide(L)'
;MEGISRLRLWISDIVFFPLFVSAEERNYDEKDNLNEKKREKNDDYDNNDMDPEDIMPQIQEECSNTKKCAPLKHHYDECKERVSSAFNESERKKLDNENCVEEMFHM
;
A
#
# COMPACT_ATOMS: atom_id res chain seq x y z
N MET A 1 -64.83 -11.64 9.97
CA MET A 1 -63.53 -11.42 9.31
C MET A 1 -62.86 -10.27 10.01
N GLU A 2 -62.13 -10.55 11.10
CA GLU A 2 -61.43 -9.52 11.87
C GLU A 2 -60.16 -10.14 12.48
N GLY A 3 -59.02 -9.48 12.32
CA GLY A 3 -57.92 -9.57 13.28
C GLY A 3 -56.72 -10.47 12.95
N ILE A 4 -56.07 -10.29 11.80
CA ILE A 4 -54.65 -10.67 11.64
C ILE A 4 -53.81 -9.60 12.35
N SER A 5 -53.66 -9.74 13.67
CA SER A 5 -52.77 -8.88 14.47
C SER A 5 -52.24 -9.66 15.65
N ARG A 6 -51.27 -10.54 15.42
CA ARG A 6 -50.37 -11.12 16.44
C ARG A 6 -49.31 -11.95 15.72
N LEU A 7 -48.16 -11.32 15.44
CA LEU A 7 -46.82 -11.90 15.30
C LEU A 7 -45.93 -10.86 14.60
N ARG A 8 -45.63 -9.78 15.33
CA ARG A 8 -44.62 -8.82 14.91
C ARG A 8 -43.92 -8.25 16.13
N LEU A 9 -43.19 -9.11 16.84
CA LEU A 9 -42.31 -8.74 17.95
C LEU A 9 -41.36 -9.92 18.17
N TRP A 10 -40.18 -9.88 17.55
CA TRP A 10 -38.89 -10.46 18.00
C TRP A 10 -37.84 -10.39 16.88
N ILE A 11 -37.57 -9.20 16.34
CA ILE A 11 -36.35 -8.91 15.56
C ILE A 11 -35.69 -7.62 16.10
N SER A 12 -36.04 -7.19 17.31
CA SER A 12 -35.59 -5.92 17.89
C SER A 12 -34.43 -6.03 18.88
N ASP A 13 -34.00 -7.23 19.29
CA ASP A 13 -33.07 -7.38 20.43
C ASP A 13 -31.75 -8.09 20.10
N ILE A 14 -31.36 -8.19 18.81
CA ILE A 14 -30.01 -8.60 18.43
C ILE A 14 -29.23 -7.35 18.01
N VAL A 15 -28.74 -6.65 19.03
CA VAL A 15 -27.42 -6.04 19.07
C VAL A 15 -27.01 -5.28 17.79
N PHE A 16 -27.61 -4.10 17.61
CA PHE A 16 -26.97 -3.00 16.90
C PHE A 16 -25.77 -2.53 17.75
N PHE A 17 -24.66 -3.26 17.67
CA PHE A 17 -23.36 -2.80 18.16
C PHE A 17 -22.94 -1.63 17.26
N PRO A 18 -22.80 -0.40 17.79
CA PRO A 18 -22.22 0.68 17.00
C PRO A 18 -20.71 0.41 16.92
N LEU A 19 -20.26 -0.08 15.76
CA LEU A 19 -18.85 -0.06 15.37
C LEU A 19 -18.50 1.38 14.96
N PHE A 20 -18.55 2.30 15.93
CA PHE A 20 -18.01 3.65 15.78
C PHE A 20 -16.63 3.66 16.44
N VAL A 21 -15.61 3.31 15.67
CA VAL A 21 -14.22 3.61 16.02
C VAL A 21 -14.01 5.10 15.75
N SER A 22 -13.93 5.91 16.80
CA SER A 22 -13.33 7.26 16.71
C SER A 22 -11.82 7.10 16.65
N ALA A 23 -11.20 7.46 15.51
CA ALA A 23 -9.78 7.75 15.47
C ALA A 23 -9.56 9.16 16.06
N GLU A 24 -8.80 9.26 17.14
CA GLU A 24 -8.35 10.53 17.71
C GLU A 24 -7.24 11.10 16.80
N GLU A 25 -7.51 12.17 16.06
CA GLU A 25 -6.47 12.94 15.37
C GLU A 25 -5.67 13.73 16.40
N ARG A 26 -4.45 13.28 16.71
CA ARG A 26 -3.49 14.08 17.49
C ARG A 26 -2.99 15.24 16.62
N ASN A 27 -3.62 16.39 16.75
CA ASN A 27 -3.16 17.66 16.20
C ASN A 27 -1.86 18.07 16.93
N TYR A 28 -0.71 17.79 16.31
CA TYR A 28 0.59 18.26 16.78
C TYR A 28 0.77 19.73 16.42
N ASP A 29 0.56 20.57 17.43
CA ASP A 29 1.08 21.92 17.66
C ASP A 29 1.49 22.77 16.44
N GLU A 30 0.60 23.69 16.08
CA GLU A 30 0.93 24.97 15.45
C GLU A 30 1.67 25.85 16.47
N LYS A 31 3.01 25.69 16.55
CA LYS A 31 3.86 26.66 17.25
C LYS A 31 5.33 26.59 16.84
N ASP A 32 5.65 26.98 15.61
CA ASP A 32 6.98 27.51 15.35
C ASP A 32 6.99 28.53 14.20
N ASN A 33 6.54 29.74 14.50
CA ASN A 33 6.75 30.90 13.64
C ASN A 33 7.18 32.10 14.49
N LEU A 34 8.31 31.97 15.20
CA LEU A 34 9.10 33.13 15.61
C LEU A 34 10.54 32.79 16.00
N ASN A 35 11.40 32.48 15.04
CA ASN A 35 12.83 32.77 15.23
C ASN A 35 13.61 32.98 13.93
N GLU A 36 13.11 33.86 13.05
CA GLU A 36 13.92 34.42 11.97
C GLU A 36 14.80 35.57 12.49
N LYS A 37 15.87 35.27 13.24
CA LYS A 37 17.09 36.10 13.29
C LYS A 37 18.24 35.45 14.08
N LYS A 38 19.03 34.63 13.39
CA LYS A 38 20.50 34.65 13.48
C LYS A 38 21.11 33.78 12.38
N ARG A 39 21.32 34.40 11.23
CA ARG A 39 22.38 34.02 10.30
C ARG A 39 23.71 34.44 10.92
N GLU A 40 24.37 33.54 11.63
CA GLU A 40 25.83 33.56 11.74
C GLU A 40 26.35 32.34 11.01
N LYS A 41 27.06 32.65 9.92
CA LYS A 41 27.65 31.76 8.94
C LYS A 41 28.81 31.02 9.60
N ASN A 42 28.64 29.72 9.79
CA ASN A 42 29.74 28.77 10.01
C ASN A 42 29.63 27.72 8.89
N ASP A 43 30.07 28.11 7.69
CA ASP A 43 30.21 27.24 6.52
C ASP A 43 31.51 26.43 6.66
N ASP A 44 31.57 25.54 7.66
CA ASP A 44 32.58 24.48 7.73
C ASP A 44 31.98 23.22 8.36
N TYR A 45 30.84 22.79 7.81
CA TYR A 45 30.48 21.38 7.82
C TYR A 45 30.90 20.84 6.47
N ASP A 46 32.15 20.39 6.39
CA ASP A 46 32.53 19.36 5.43
C ASP A 46 31.70 18.10 5.75
N ASN A 47 30.48 18.09 5.23
CA ASN A 47 29.47 17.06 5.40
C ASN A 47 29.82 15.88 4.48
N ASN A 48 30.99 15.29 4.71
CA ASN A 48 31.41 14.01 4.16
C ASN A 48 30.89 12.84 5.00
N ASP A 49 29.82 13.03 5.79
CA ASP A 49 29.00 11.94 6.32
C ASP A 49 27.99 11.55 5.23
N MET A 50 28.50 10.91 4.16
CA MET A 50 27.62 10.16 3.27
C MET A 50 27.07 9.00 4.09
N ASP A 51 25.77 9.03 4.38
CA ASP A 51 25.06 7.87 4.93
C ASP A 51 25.43 6.63 4.09
N PRO A 52 25.65 5.47 4.72
CA PRO A 52 26.00 4.26 3.99
C PRO A 52 24.92 3.98 2.93
N GLU A 53 25.35 3.75 1.69
CA GLU A 53 24.44 3.40 0.60
C GLU A 53 23.63 2.15 0.94
N ASP A 54 22.35 2.15 0.56
CA ASP A 54 21.54 0.93 0.65
C ASP A 54 22.11 -0.10 -0.33
N ILE A 55 22.56 -1.22 0.22
CA ILE A 55 23.09 -2.36 -0.54
C ILE A 55 21.98 -3.24 -1.12
N MET A 56 20.73 -3.08 -0.65
CA MET A 56 19.61 -3.91 -1.08
C MET A 56 19.32 -3.82 -2.58
N PRO A 57 19.34 -2.65 -3.25
CA PRO A 57 19.20 -2.55 -4.70
C PRO A 57 20.25 -3.35 -5.47
N GLN A 58 21.52 -3.30 -5.02
CA GLN A 58 22.62 -4.04 -5.65
C GLN A 58 22.39 -5.56 -5.51
N ILE A 59 22.04 -6.01 -4.30
CA ILE A 59 21.75 -7.43 -4.02
C ILE A 59 20.54 -7.91 -4.82
N GLN A 60 19.48 -7.10 -4.94
CA GLN A 60 18.28 -7.46 -5.70
C GLN A 60 18.59 -7.63 -7.19
N GLU A 61 19.40 -6.74 -7.77
CA GLU A 61 19.80 -6.84 -9.17
C GLU A 61 20.64 -8.10 -9.43
N GLU A 62 21.66 -8.34 -8.60
CA GLU A 62 22.50 -9.55 -8.68
C GLU A 62 21.68 -10.84 -8.51
N CYS A 63 20.79 -10.88 -7.52
CA CYS A 63 19.91 -12.03 -7.28
C CYS A 63 18.98 -12.27 -8.46
N SER A 64 18.41 -11.20 -9.04
CA SER A 64 17.47 -11.30 -10.16
C SER A 64 18.07 -11.93 -11.42
N ASN A 65 19.39 -11.83 -11.59
CA ASN A 65 20.14 -12.39 -12.72
C ASN A 65 20.65 -13.82 -12.48
N THR A 66 20.47 -14.36 -11.27
CA THR A 66 20.90 -15.71 -10.93
C THR A 66 19.98 -16.76 -11.56
N LYS A 67 20.52 -17.95 -11.88
CA LYS A 67 19.77 -19.07 -12.50
C LYS A 67 18.49 -19.50 -11.76
N LYS A 68 18.39 -19.20 -10.46
CA LYS A 68 17.21 -19.50 -9.64
C LYS A 68 16.10 -18.47 -9.83
N CYS A 69 16.43 -17.18 -9.83
CA CYS A 69 15.44 -16.09 -9.91
C CYS A 69 15.16 -15.63 -11.35
N ALA A 70 16.11 -15.77 -12.28
CA ALA A 70 15.94 -15.38 -13.69
C ALA A 70 14.69 -15.98 -14.37
N PRO A 71 14.34 -17.28 -14.22
CA PRO A 71 13.10 -17.81 -14.80
C PRO A 71 11.85 -17.27 -14.08
N LEU A 72 11.92 -17.04 -12.77
CA LEU A 72 10.80 -16.55 -11.96
C LEU A 72 10.50 -15.08 -12.31
N LYS A 73 11.54 -14.28 -12.50
CA LYS A 73 11.46 -12.92 -13.03
C LYS A 73 10.83 -12.87 -14.42
N HIS A 74 11.23 -13.78 -15.32
CA HIS A 74 10.62 -13.88 -16.64
C HIS A 74 9.11 -14.15 -16.56
N HIS A 75 8.65 -15.04 -15.67
CA HIS A 75 7.22 -15.29 -15.47
C HIS A 75 6.48 -14.06 -14.94
N TYR A 76 7.09 -13.33 -14.00
CA TYR A 76 6.52 -12.09 -13.49
C TYR A 76 6.41 -11.01 -14.58
N ASP A 77 7.45 -10.82 -15.39
CA ASP A 77 7.46 -9.84 -16.49
C ASP A 77 6.41 -10.19 -17.56
N GLU A 78 6.25 -11.48 -17.90
CA GLU A 78 5.21 -11.96 -18.82
C GLU A 78 3.79 -11.70 -18.27
N CYS A 79 3.55 -12.01 -16.99
CA CYS A 79 2.27 -11.70 -16.34
C CYS A 79 1.98 -10.20 -16.39
N LYS A 80 3.00 -9.37 -16.09
CA LYS A 80 2.86 -7.91 -16.09
C LYS A 80 2.48 -7.39 -17.47
N GLU A 81 3.07 -7.89 -18.54
CA GLU A 81 2.72 -7.50 -19.92
C GLU A 81 1.29 -7.89 -20.27
N ARG A 82 0.87 -9.11 -19.91
CA ARG A 82 -0.50 -9.61 -20.13
C ARG A 82 -1.54 -8.79 -19.35
N VAL A 83 -1.28 -8.51 -18.08
CA VAL A 83 -2.18 -7.71 -17.25
C VAL A 83 -2.20 -6.25 -17.71
N SER A 84 -1.05 -5.67 -18.09
CA SER A 84 -0.97 -4.28 -18.58
C SER A 84 -1.67 -4.08 -19.92
N SER A 85 -1.58 -5.06 -20.84
CA SER A 85 -2.31 -5.02 -22.12
C SER A 85 -3.82 -5.10 -21.90
N ALA A 86 -4.27 -5.91 -20.96
CA ALA A 86 -5.68 -5.99 -20.59
C ALA A 86 -6.25 -4.69 -20.01
N PHE A 87 -5.45 -3.89 -19.27
CA PHE A 87 -5.90 -2.60 -18.72
C PHE A 87 -6.15 -1.53 -19.80
N ASN A 88 -5.46 -1.62 -20.94
CA ASN A 88 -5.54 -0.63 -22.02
C ASN A 88 -6.67 -0.94 -23.03
N GLU A 89 -7.20 -2.16 -23.03
CA GLU A 89 -8.31 -2.56 -23.89
C GLU A 89 -9.60 -2.83 -23.09
N SER A 90 -10.74 -2.85 -23.78
CA SER A 90 -12.03 -3.30 -23.24
C SER A 90 -12.05 -4.80 -22.84
N GLU A 91 -10.88 -5.46 -22.92
CA GLU A 91 -10.60 -6.86 -22.60
C GLU A 91 -10.44 -7.14 -21.09
N ARG A 92 -10.64 -6.14 -20.22
CA ARG A 92 -10.73 -6.34 -18.75
C ARG A 92 -11.73 -7.43 -18.32
N LYS A 93 -12.70 -7.79 -19.17
CA LYS A 93 -13.64 -8.90 -18.93
C LYS A 93 -13.10 -10.28 -19.35
N LYS A 94 -12.01 -10.33 -20.14
CA LYS A 94 -11.38 -11.57 -20.62
C LYS A 94 -10.30 -12.09 -19.67
N LEU A 95 -9.62 -11.19 -18.95
CA LEU A 95 -8.77 -11.59 -17.82
C LEU A 95 -9.67 -11.66 -16.58
N ASP A 96 -9.82 -12.85 -16.02
CA ASP A 96 -10.73 -13.15 -14.91
C ASP A 96 -10.19 -12.58 -13.57
N ASN A 97 -10.03 -11.25 -13.51
CA ASN A 97 -9.32 -10.53 -12.44
C ASN A 97 -7.90 -11.09 -12.16
N GLU A 98 -7.21 -11.51 -13.21
CA GLU A 98 -5.83 -11.96 -13.13
C GLU A 98 -4.93 -10.88 -12.50
N ASN A 99 -4.09 -11.29 -11.56
CA ASN A 99 -3.08 -10.47 -10.92
C ASN A 99 -1.76 -11.23 -10.86
N CYS A 100 -0.64 -10.51 -10.77
CA CYS A 100 0.71 -11.10 -10.77
C CYS A 100 1.28 -11.31 -9.37
N VAL A 101 0.41 -11.48 -8.37
CA VAL A 101 0.84 -11.59 -6.96
C VAL A 101 1.56 -12.92 -6.75
N GLU A 102 1.05 -14.01 -7.33
CA GLU A 102 1.68 -15.32 -7.22
C GLU A 102 3.11 -15.32 -7.78
N GLU A 103 3.31 -14.76 -8.98
CA GLU A 103 4.62 -14.68 -9.63
C GLU A 103 5.58 -13.77 -8.86
N MET A 104 5.07 -12.70 -8.24
CA MET A 104 5.86 -11.84 -7.35
C MET A 104 6.33 -12.57 -6.09
N PHE A 105 5.52 -13.46 -5.52
CA PHE A 105 5.90 -14.24 -4.33
C PHE A 105 6.88 -15.39 -4.65
N HIS A 106 6.94 -15.81 -5.92
CA HIS A 106 7.91 -16.80 -6.37
C HIS A 106 9.24 -16.18 -6.85
N MET A 107 9.28 -14.88 -7.18
CA MET A 107 10.49 -14.15 -7.58
C MET A 107 11.38 -13.79 -6.38
#